data_AF-A0A096AQ79-F1
#
_entry.id   AF-A0A096AQ79-F1
#
_cell.length_a   1.000
_cell.length_b   1.000
_cell.length_c   1.000
_cell.angle_alpha   90.00
_cell.angle_beta   90.00
_cell.angle_gamma   90.00
#
_symmetry.space_group_name_H-M   'P 1'
#
loop_
_entity.id
_entity.type
_entity.pdbx_description
1 polymer ?
#
loop_
_entity_poly.entity_id
_entity_poly.type
_entity_poly.pdbx_seq_one_letter_code
_entity_poly.pdbx_strand_id
1 'polypeptide(L)'
;MKRLLFLIAALIVSVSMEAQTDVISVKDAIQVFKNKTLAAGKKVLEKQGYTYKGVSSDQFGKDYNWVRNMDLSKDFLPTALGKGNSSLFMLAVDSRTVYLYVFNRSAFEGLKAQAKRLGYDMGKALKTSEGTIICTKDEQPTLTFMELQQPLPYCMQITE
;
A
#
# COMPACT_ATOMS: atom_id res chain seq x y z
N MET A 1 -11.93 33.99 -25.81
CA MET A 1 -11.72 33.67 -24.37
C MET A 1 -12.45 32.41 -23.91
N LYS A 2 -13.74 32.17 -24.26
CA LYS A 2 -14.47 30.97 -23.81
C LYS A 2 -13.81 29.63 -24.20
N ARG A 3 -13.23 29.51 -25.39
CA ARG A 3 -12.56 28.26 -25.85
C ARG A 3 -11.25 27.94 -25.12
N LEU A 4 -10.52 28.94 -24.63
CA LEU A 4 -9.26 28.74 -23.89
C LEU A 4 -9.53 28.27 -22.44
N LEU A 5 -10.62 28.76 -21.83
CA LEU A 5 -11.08 28.34 -20.51
C LEU A 5 -11.53 26.87 -20.48
N PHE A 6 -12.17 26.37 -21.55
CA PHE A 6 -12.53 24.95 -21.66
C PHE A 6 -11.31 24.03 -21.80
N LEU A 7 -10.24 24.48 -22.46
CA LEU A 7 -8.99 23.73 -22.58
C LEU A 7 -8.24 23.66 -21.25
N ILE A 8 -8.22 24.74 -20.47
CA ILE A 8 -7.64 24.74 -19.11
C ILE A 8 -8.50 23.88 -18.17
N ALA A 9 -9.83 23.95 -18.26
CA ALA A 9 -10.72 23.08 -17.49
C ALA A 9 -10.56 21.60 -17.86
N ALA A 10 -10.38 21.26 -19.14
CA ALA A 10 -10.11 19.90 -19.58
C ALA A 10 -8.73 19.39 -19.12
N LEU A 11 -7.72 20.26 -19.07
CA LEU A 11 -6.41 19.96 -18.48
C LEU A 11 -6.48 19.78 -16.96
N ILE A 12 -7.38 20.49 -16.26
CA ILE A 12 -7.59 20.32 -14.81
C ILE A 12 -8.39 19.03 -14.53
N VAL A 13 -9.32 18.66 -15.41
CA VAL A 13 -10.08 17.40 -15.29
C VAL A 13 -9.22 16.17 -15.61
N SER A 14 -8.16 16.29 -16.44
CA SER A 14 -7.20 15.19 -16.64
C SER A 14 -6.17 15.02 -15.52
N VAL A 15 -5.90 16.05 -14.69
CA VAL A 15 -5.17 15.86 -13.41
C VAL A 15 -6.06 15.36 -12.28
N SER A 16 -7.38 15.36 -12.51
CA SER A 16 -8.38 14.76 -11.62
C SER A 16 -8.69 13.30 -11.97
N MET A 17 -8.01 12.71 -12.96
CA MET A 17 -7.88 11.25 -13.00
C MET A 17 -7.18 10.90 -11.70
N GLU A 18 -7.92 10.25 -10.79
CA GLU A 18 -7.42 9.69 -9.55
C GLU A 18 -5.98 9.25 -9.77
N ALA A 19 -5.06 9.65 -8.90
CA ALA A 19 -3.77 8.99 -8.80
C ALA A 19 -4.07 7.49 -8.73
N GLN A 20 -4.06 6.82 -9.88
CA GLN A 20 -4.20 5.39 -10.02
C GLN A 20 -2.88 4.95 -9.44
N THR A 21 -2.90 4.70 -8.14
CA THR A 21 -1.71 4.64 -7.32
C THR A 21 -0.74 3.70 -8.01
N ASP A 22 0.49 4.12 -8.27
CA ASP A 22 1.52 3.25 -8.87
C ASP A 22 1.99 2.17 -7.86
N VAL A 23 1.14 1.80 -6.91
CA VAL A 23 1.26 0.74 -5.92
C VAL A 23 -0.08 0.00 -5.88
N ILE A 24 -0.09 -1.21 -5.34
CA ILE A 24 -1.31 -2.02 -5.24
C ILE A 24 -2.45 -1.24 -4.56
N SER A 25 -3.66 -1.37 -5.10
CA SER A 25 -4.86 -0.72 -4.54
C SER A 25 -5.23 -1.32 -3.17
N VAL A 26 -5.94 -0.55 -2.33
CA VAL A 26 -6.43 -1.06 -1.04
C VAL A 26 -7.35 -2.26 -1.24
N LYS A 27 -8.21 -2.21 -2.26
CA LYS A 27 -9.14 -3.30 -2.60
C LYS A 27 -8.39 -4.59 -2.94
N ASP A 28 -7.35 -4.50 -3.76
CA ASP A 28 -6.56 -5.67 -4.17
C ASP A 28 -5.69 -6.19 -3.02
N ALA A 29 -5.15 -5.31 -2.19
CA ALA A 29 -4.42 -5.71 -0.98
C ALA A 29 -5.32 -6.49 -0.01
N ILE A 30 -6.57 -6.05 0.19
CA ILE A 30 -7.59 -6.79 0.94
C ILE A 30 -7.89 -8.14 0.28
N GLN A 31 -7.99 -8.18 -1.06
CA GLN A 31 -8.23 -9.44 -1.77
C GLN A 31 -7.07 -10.44 -1.58
N VAL A 32 -5.83 -9.98 -1.62
CA VAL A 32 -4.65 -10.82 -1.32
C VAL A 32 -4.73 -11.32 0.12
N PHE A 33 -5.01 -10.44 1.08
CA PHE A 33 -5.19 -10.80 2.49
C PHE A 33 -6.26 -11.88 2.67
N LYS A 34 -7.47 -11.68 2.11
CA LYS A 34 -8.59 -12.64 2.22
C LYS A 34 -8.31 -14.00 1.59
N ASN A 35 -7.53 -14.03 0.50
CA ASN A 35 -7.19 -15.29 -0.17
C ASN A 35 -6.05 -16.05 0.52
N LYS A 36 -5.29 -15.42 1.42
CA LYS A 36 -4.35 -16.05 2.36
C LYS A 36 -3.28 -16.99 1.75
N THR A 37 -2.98 -16.88 0.45
CA THR A 37 -2.05 -17.80 -0.22
C THR A 37 -1.02 -17.08 -1.09
N LEU A 38 0.19 -17.64 -1.13
CA LEU A 38 1.27 -17.18 -2.02
C LEU A 38 0.81 -17.12 -3.49
N ALA A 39 0.11 -18.14 -3.96
CA ALA A 39 -0.34 -18.23 -5.35
C ALA A 39 -1.32 -17.11 -5.72
N ALA A 40 -2.27 -16.80 -4.83
CA ALA A 40 -3.19 -15.68 -5.02
C ALA A 40 -2.46 -14.33 -4.99
N GLY A 41 -1.52 -14.16 -4.05
CA GLY A 41 -0.65 -12.99 -3.98
C GLY A 41 0.11 -12.74 -5.28
N LYS A 42 0.85 -13.75 -5.78
CA LYS A 42 1.59 -13.67 -7.05
C LYS A 42 0.69 -13.25 -8.21
N LYS A 43 -0.46 -13.90 -8.35
CA LYS A 43 -1.41 -13.62 -9.45
C LYS A 43 -1.86 -12.15 -9.47
N VAL A 44 -2.16 -11.58 -8.30
CA VAL A 44 -2.62 -10.19 -8.20
C VAL A 44 -1.45 -9.21 -8.35
N LEU A 45 -0.36 -9.44 -7.63
CA LEU A 45 0.77 -8.52 -7.51
C LEU A 45 1.59 -8.45 -8.81
N GLU A 46 1.92 -9.60 -9.43
CA GLU A 46 2.76 -9.63 -10.63
C GLU A 46 2.05 -9.00 -11.83
N LYS A 47 0.72 -9.12 -11.92
CA LYS A 47 -0.10 -8.41 -12.92
C LYS A 47 -0.01 -6.88 -12.77
N GLN A 48 0.31 -6.40 -11.57
CA GLN A 48 0.46 -4.98 -11.25
C GLN A 48 1.93 -4.52 -11.26
N GLY A 49 2.84 -5.32 -11.82
CA GLY A 49 4.25 -4.98 -11.98
C GLY A 49 5.10 -5.17 -10.72
N TYR A 50 4.60 -5.92 -9.73
CA TYR A 50 5.43 -6.34 -8.60
C TYR A 50 6.28 -7.55 -8.96
N THR A 51 7.50 -7.59 -8.44
CA THR A 51 8.42 -8.72 -8.58
C THR A 51 8.55 -9.46 -7.25
N TYR A 52 8.34 -10.78 -7.26
CA TYR A 52 8.56 -11.63 -6.09
C TYR A 52 10.06 -11.72 -5.76
N LYS A 53 10.43 -11.47 -4.50
CA LYS A 53 11.83 -11.48 -4.02
C LYS A 53 12.16 -12.63 -3.07
N GLY A 54 11.18 -13.45 -2.70
CA GLY A 54 11.39 -14.62 -1.83
C GLY A 54 10.79 -14.47 -0.45
N VAL A 55 11.29 -15.29 0.48
CA VAL A 55 10.81 -15.37 1.86
C VAL A 55 11.84 -14.73 2.80
N SER A 56 11.42 -13.74 3.58
CA SER A 56 12.18 -13.21 4.71
C SER A 56 11.86 -14.00 5.98
N SER A 57 12.77 -13.99 6.95
CA SER A 57 12.54 -14.57 8.27
C SER A 57 13.25 -13.73 9.33
N ASP A 58 12.52 -13.35 10.37
CA ASP A 58 13.06 -12.67 11.54
C ASP A 58 12.41 -13.21 12.83
N GLN A 59 12.54 -12.49 13.94
CA GLN A 59 11.96 -12.85 15.23
C GLN A 59 10.42 -12.76 15.29
N PHE A 60 9.80 -12.04 14.36
CA PHE A 60 8.36 -11.81 14.28
C PHE A 60 7.67 -12.81 13.35
N GLY A 61 8.41 -13.40 12.41
CA GLY A 61 7.89 -14.50 11.61
C GLY A 61 8.58 -14.64 10.26
N LYS A 62 7.80 -15.10 9.28
CA LYS A 62 8.23 -15.23 7.89
C LYS A 62 7.23 -14.53 7.00
N ASP A 63 7.72 -13.88 5.96
CA ASP A 63 6.88 -13.19 4.98
C ASP A 63 7.25 -13.55 3.56
N TYR A 64 6.24 -13.64 2.70
CA TYR A 64 6.43 -13.60 1.26
C TYR A 64 6.56 -12.15 0.81
N ASN A 65 7.63 -11.83 0.07
CA ASN A 65 8.00 -10.46 -0.25
C ASN A 65 7.86 -10.18 -1.75
N TRP A 66 7.23 -9.06 -2.08
CA TRP A 66 7.20 -8.50 -3.42
C TRP A 66 7.57 -7.03 -3.40
N VAL A 67 8.26 -6.58 -4.44
CA VAL A 67 8.61 -5.17 -4.59
C VAL A 67 8.14 -4.59 -5.91
N ARG A 68 7.91 -3.28 -5.92
CA ARG A 68 7.71 -2.49 -7.13
C ARG A 68 8.65 -1.31 -7.11
N ASN A 69 9.33 -1.09 -8.24
CA ASN A 69 10.28 0.02 -8.45
C ASN A 69 11.37 0.13 -7.38
N MET A 70 11.83 -0.97 -6.78
CA MET A 70 12.91 -0.95 -5.80
C MET A 70 13.60 -2.30 -5.71
N ASP A 71 14.77 -2.31 -5.08
CA ASP A 71 15.49 -3.54 -4.72
C ASP A 71 15.61 -3.71 -3.21
N LEU A 72 15.91 -4.95 -2.81
CA LEU A 72 16.13 -5.35 -1.43
C LEU A 72 17.56 -5.85 -1.22
N SER A 73 18.06 -5.68 -0.01
CA SER A 73 19.25 -6.36 0.48
C SER A 73 18.98 -7.85 0.73
N LYS A 74 20.03 -8.61 1.06
CA LYS A 74 19.91 -9.99 1.55
C LYS A 74 19.05 -10.11 2.82
N ASP A 75 18.96 -9.04 3.60
CA ASP A 75 18.20 -8.93 4.84
C ASP A 75 16.80 -8.34 4.58
N PHE A 76 16.37 -8.31 3.30
CA PHE A 76 15.06 -7.80 2.86
C PHE A 76 14.78 -6.32 3.19
N LEU A 77 15.84 -5.52 3.34
CA LEU A 77 15.72 -4.08 3.54
C LEU A 77 15.83 -3.31 2.20
N PRO A 78 15.10 -2.19 2.03
CA PRO A 78 15.22 -1.33 0.86
C PRO A 78 16.67 -0.86 0.65
N THR A 79 17.21 -1.03 -0.56
CA THR A 79 18.59 -0.60 -0.89
C THR A 79 18.64 0.55 -1.89
N ALA A 80 17.71 0.56 -2.85
CA ALA A 80 17.57 1.63 -3.84
C ALA A 80 16.11 1.81 -4.21
N LEU A 81 15.68 3.08 -4.31
CA LEU A 81 14.37 3.45 -4.83
C LEU A 81 14.50 3.78 -6.31
N GLY A 82 13.65 3.15 -7.12
CA GLY A 82 13.58 3.37 -8.56
C GLY A 82 12.66 4.53 -8.94
N LYS A 83 12.51 4.77 -10.24
CA LYS A 83 11.63 5.81 -10.77
C LYS A 83 10.15 5.45 -10.53
N GLY A 84 9.36 6.42 -10.08
CA GLY A 84 7.95 6.24 -9.74
C GLY A 84 7.74 5.90 -8.26
N ASN A 85 6.54 5.44 -7.88
CA ASN A 85 6.30 5.04 -6.50
C ASN A 85 6.94 3.67 -6.23
N SER A 86 7.83 3.63 -5.24
CA SER A 86 8.42 2.39 -4.72
C SER A 86 7.54 1.81 -3.62
N SER A 87 7.44 0.48 -3.56
CA SER A 87 6.74 -0.20 -2.46
C SER A 87 7.22 -1.62 -2.25
N LEU A 88 7.10 -2.07 -1.00
CA LEU A 88 7.35 -3.44 -0.55
C LEU A 88 6.03 -3.98 0.01
N PHE A 89 5.55 -5.07 -0.58
CA PHE A 89 4.39 -5.81 -0.12
C PHE A 89 4.86 -7.10 0.56
N MET A 90 4.40 -7.32 1.79
CA MET A 90 4.72 -8.49 2.61
C MET A 90 3.42 -9.18 3.00
N LEU A 91 3.34 -10.48 2.73
CA LEU A 91 2.27 -11.34 3.23
C LEU A 91 2.89 -12.32 4.23
N ALA A 92 2.46 -12.24 5.49
CA ALA A 92 2.89 -13.19 6.51
C ALA A 92 2.58 -14.63 6.06
N VAL A 93 3.51 -15.56 6.26
CA VAL A 93 3.36 -16.96 5.84
C VAL A 93 2.23 -17.66 6.60
N ASP A 94 1.92 -17.20 7.81
CA ASP A 94 0.75 -17.64 8.59
C ASP A 94 -0.58 -16.99 8.14
N SER A 95 -0.49 -16.09 7.15
CA SER A 95 -1.58 -15.36 6.53
C SER A 95 -2.44 -14.52 7.49
N ARG A 96 -1.86 -14.10 8.62
CA ARG A 96 -2.55 -13.23 9.60
C ARG A 96 -2.37 -11.76 9.37
N THR A 97 -1.34 -11.38 8.61
CA THR A 97 -1.03 -9.98 8.36
C THR A 97 -0.54 -9.75 6.94
N VAL A 98 -0.94 -8.60 6.37
CA VAL A 98 -0.30 -8.01 5.19
C VAL A 98 0.30 -6.68 5.59
N TYR A 99 1.52 -6.40 5.12
CA TYR A 99 2.15 -5.09 5.20
C TYR A 99 2.39 -4.55 3.79
N LEU A 100 2.01 -3.30 3.57
CA LEU A 100 2.37 -2.54 2.38
C LEU A 100 3.17 -1.32 2.81
N TYR A 101 4.47 -1.38 2.61
CA TYR A 101 5.37 -0.25 2.79
C TYR A 101 5.42 0.58 1.52
N VAL A 102 5.27 1.89 1.68
CA VAL A 102 5.28 2.87 0.58
C VAL A 102 6.32 3.94 0.92
N PHE A 103 7.09 4.34 -0.08
CA PHE A 103 8.22 5.27 0.10
C PHE A 103 7.92 6.68 -0.43
N ASN A 104 6.64 6.97 -0.64
CA ASN A 104 6.13 8.25 -1.14
C ASN A 104 4.89 8.67 -0.35
N ARG A 105 4.91 9.87 0.22
CA ARG A 105 3.82 10.40 1.06
C ARG A 105 2.52 10.56 0.28
N SER A 106 2.56 11.05 -0.96
CA SER A 106 1.36 11.23 -1.78
C SER A 106 0.69 9.90 -2.12
N ALA A 107 1.47 8.86 -2.40
CA ALA A 107 0.94 7.50 -2.60
C ALA A 107 0.29 6.95 -1.33
N PHE A 108 0.90 7.20 -0.16
CA PHE A 108 0.34 6.81 1.14
C PHE A 108 -1.00 7.51 1.44
N GLU A 109 -1.11 8.82 1.21
CA GLU A 109 -2.38 9.56 1.32
C GLU A 109 -3.43 9.07 0.31
N GLY A 110 -2.99 8.66 -0.89
CA GLY A 110 -3.83 8.02 -1.88
C GLY A 110 -4.48 6.72 -1.37
N LEU A 111 -3.74 5.89 -0.63
CA LEU A 111 -4.27 4.68 -0.01
C LEU A 111 -5.29 5.00 1.09
N LYS A 112 -5.02 5.98 1.96
CA LYS A 112 -6.00 6.44 2.97
C LYS A 112 -7.29 6.91 2.30
N ALA A 113 -7.19 7.67 1.21
CA ALA A 113 -8.33 8.14 0.44
C ALA A 113 -9.11 6.97 -0.20
N GLN A 114 -8.43 5.93 -0.68
CA GLN A 114 -9.07 4.72 -1.20
C GLN A 114 -9.84 3.97 -0.11
N ALA A 115 -9.25 3.76 1.07
CA ALA A 115 -9.92 3.12 2.21
C ALA A 115 -11.21 3.88 2.57
N LYS A 116 -11.15 5.21 2.66
CA LYS A 116 -12.32 6.06 2.88
C LYS A 116 -13.39 5.87 1.79
N ARG A 117 -13.00 5.83 0.50
CA ARG A 117 -13.94 5.59 -0.61
C ARG A 117 -14.56 4.19 -0.58
N LEU A 118 -13.85 3.21 -0.05
CA LEU A 118 -14.37 1.85 0.18
C LEU A 118 -15.34 1.79 1.39
N GLY A 119 -15.54 2.89 2.11
CA GLY A 119 -16.48 3.00 3.22
C GLY A 119 -15.90 2.57 4.56
N TYR A 120 -14.57 2.55 4.71
CA TYR A 120 -13.95 2.39 6.02
C TYR A 120 -14.18 3.64 6.86
N ASP A 121 -14.51 3.43 8.15
CA ASP A 121 -14.44 4.50 9.13
C ASP A 121 -12.98 4.84 9.38
N MET A 122 -12.60 6.07 9.05
CA MET A 122 -11.26 6.58 9.25
C MET A 122 -11.21 7.07 10.69
N GLY A 123 -10.87 6.17 11.61
CA GLY A 123 -10.79 6.47 13.04
C GLY A 123 -9.91 7.69 13.35
N LYS A 124 -9.89 8.11 14.62
CA LYS A 124 -9.03 9.22 15.03
C LYS A 124 -7.57 8.77 15.09
N ALA A 125 -6.65 9.67 14.75
CA ALA A 125 -5.23 9.42 14.95
C ALA A 125 -4.95 9.13 16.42
N LEU A 126 -4.19 8.07 16.71
CA LEU A 126 -3.84 7.68 18.06
C LEU A 126 -2.92 8.73 18.69
N LYS A 127 -3.29 9.24 19.87
CA LYS A 127 -2.52 10.28 20.58
C LYS A 127 -1.13 9.81 21.02
N THR A 128 -0.94 8.50 21.20
CA THR A 128 0.29 7.88 21.72
C THR A 128 1.26 7.45 20.63
N SER A 129 0.82 7.48 19.36
CA SER A 129 1.63 7.11 18.20
C SER A 129 1.32 8.11 17.09
N GLU A 130 2.07 9.21 17.08
CA GLU A 130 1.91 10.29 16.11
C GLU A 130 1.84 9.70 14.69
N GLY A 131 0.68 9.85 14.04
CA GLY A 131 0.48 9.40 12.66
C GLY A 131 -0.13 8.01 12.46
N THR A 132 -0.49 7.26 13.51
CA THR A 132 -1.22 5.98 13.35
C THR A 132 -2.73 6.19 13.29
N ILE A 133 -3.37 5.63 12.27
CA ILE A 133 -4.83 5.66 12.07
C ILE A 133 -5.33 4.23 11.91
N ILE A 134 -6.29 3.83 12.76
CA ILE A 134 -6.96 2.54 12.66
C ILE A 134 -8.29 2.76 11.93
N CYS A 135 -8.53 1.96 10.89
CA CYS A 135 -9.70 2.05 10.04
C CYS A 135 -10.46 0.73 10.04
N THR A 136 -11.76 0.79 10.33
CA THR A 136 -12.62 -0.39 10.48
C THR A 136 -13.82 -0.31 9.55
N LYS A 137 -14.34 -1.47 9.17
CA LYS A 137 -15.59 -1.62 8.43
C LYS A 137 -16.18 -2.99 8.76
N ASP A 138 -17.48 -3.05 8.99
CA ASP A 138 -18.16 -4.31 9.32
C ASP A 138 -17.85 -5.40 8.28
N GLU A 139 -17.54 -6.60 8.78
CA GLU A 139 -17.21 -7.80 7.97
C GLU A 139 -16.01 -7.63 7.01
N GLN A 140 -15.16 -6.63 7.27
CA GLN A 140 -13.91 -6.41 6.54
C GLN A 140 -12.72 -6.41 7.50
N PRO A 141 -11.53 -6.78 7.00
CA PRO A 141 -10.31 -6.72 7.82
C PRO A 141 -10.01 -5.30 8.28
N THR A 142 -9.38 -5.17 9.44
CA THR A 142 -8.88 -3.89 9.95
C THR A 142 -7.72 -3.37 9.09
N LEU A 143 -7.78 -2.09 8.72
CA LEU A 143 -6.66 -1.40 8.05
C LEU A 143 -6.00 -0.45 9.05
N THR A 144 -4.69 -0.56 9.23
CA THR A 144 -3.92 0.37 10.07
C THR A 144 -2.92 1.12 9.21
N PHE A 145 -3.00 2.44 9.19
CA PHE A 145 -2.04 3.31 8.49
C PHE A 145 -1.07 3.89 9.50
N MET A 146 0.23 3.75 9.25
CA MET A 146 1.30 4.18 10.15
C MET A 146 2.32 5.05 9.41
N GLU A 147 2.69 6.17 10.03
CA GLU A 147 3.91 6.92 9.69
C GLU A 147 5.05 6.39 10.56
N LEU A 148 6.13 5.98 9.92
CA LEU A 148 7.27 5.30 10.53
C LEU A 148 8.56 6.09 10.24
N GLN A 149 9.65 5.70 10.90
CA GLN A 149 10.98 6.26 10.60
C GLN A 149 11.66 5.50 9.46
N GLN A 150 12.64 6.14 8.81
CA GLN A 150 13.47 5.46 7.81
C GLN A 150 14.17 4.24 8.42
N PRO A 151 14.36 3.15 7.66
CA PRO A 151 14.21 3.06 6.21
C PRO A 151 12.81 2.70 5.69
N LEU A 152 11.80 2.43 6.52
CA LEU A 152 10.45 1.97 6.09
C LEU A 152 9.38 3.02 6.45
N PRO A 153 9.27 4.16 5.75
CA PRO A 153 8.68 5.38 6.29
C PRO A 153 7.14 5.44 6.36
N TYR A 154 6.41 4.66 5.55
CA TYR A 154 4.94 4.64 5.58
C TYR A 154 4.44 3.22 5.38
N CYS A 155 3.47 2.80 6.18
CA CYS A 155 2.95 1.44 6.14
C CYS A 155 1.42 1.43 6.20
N MET A 156 0.80 0.63 5.34
CA MET A 156 -0.56 0.12 5.55
C MET A 156 -0.46 -1.33 5.98
N GLN A 157 -1.01 -1.65 7.15
CA GLN A 157 -1.15 -3.00 7.66
C GLN A 157 -2.60 -3.46 7.54
N ILE A 158 -2.80 -4.72 7.19
CA ILE A 158 -4.11 -5.38 7.15
C ILE A 158 -4.08 -6.57 8.10
N THR A 159 -5.04 -6.62 9.04
CA THR A 159 -5.26 -7.74 9.95
C THR A 159 -6.74 -8.10 9.96
N GLU A 160 -7.11 -9.21 10.61
CA GLU A 160 -8.53 -9.44 10.98
C GLU A 160 -9.07 -8.28 11.83
#